data_AF-A0A920F6D0-F1
#
_entry.id   AF-A0A920F6D0-F1
#
_cell.length_a   1.000
_cell.length_b   1.000
_cell.length_c   1.000
_cell.angle_alpha   90.00
_cell.angle_beta   90.00
_cell.angle_gamma   90.00
#
_symmetry.space_group_name_H-M   'P 1'
#
loop_
_entity.id
_entity.type
_entity.pdbx_description
1 polymer ?
#
loop_
_entity_poly.entity_id
_entity_poly.type
_entity_poly.pdbx_seq_one_letter_code
_entity_poly.pdbx_strand_id
1 'polypeptide(L)'
;MGRSNQVGETIWLTKMNAKYKMPNAIVGHVWLAEKNCEEVLIRHNKHALFRGVRSKPLTSSHPDDEFPKGPGSMHDGAWKNGLSILPEYNLSFDLRVPYWHLYEAAQVISELSQLSVVLNHTGFPWDRSPKGLSAWRHAMKVISQCPNVSLKISELGLKDAEWTIDSNRDVILDAIDIFGVNRCMWASNFPVAGLRVSYESQLLGMLEILSHLPKPDIDRVFKLNAARFYKIDL
;
A
#
# COMPACT_ATOMS: atom_id res chain seq x y z
N MET A 1 -6.45 13.12 -15.78
CA MET A 1 -7.16 11.93 -16.31
C MET A 1 -8.18 11.51 -15.28
N GLY A 2 -9.44 11.27 -15.66
CA GLY A 2 -10.52 10.91 -14.73
C GLY A 2 -10.63 9.39 -14.54
N ARG A 3 -11.34 8.95 -13.48
CA ARG A 3 -11.57 7.53 -13.16
C ARG A 3 -12.36 6.76 -14.24
N SER A 4 -12.97 7.45 -15.20
CA SER A 4 -13.63 6.86 -16.37
C SER A 4 -12.65 6.32 -17.42
N ASN A 5 -11.41 6.81 -17.45
CA ASN A 5 -10.34 6.28 -18.31
C ASN A 5 -9.28 5.56 -17.47
N GLN A 6 -9.63 4.38 -16.97
CA GLN A 6 -8.82 3.60 -16.02
C GLN A 6 -7.41 3.28 -16.54
N VAL A 7 -7.25 3.09 -17.85
CA VAL A 7 -5.96 2.74 -18.50
C VAL A 7 -5.16 3.98 -18.89
N GLY A 8 -5.79 5.17 -18.91
CA GLY A 8 -5.16 6.41 -19.37
C GLY A 8 -3.88 6.75 -18.60
N GLU A 9 -3.90 6.60 -17.27
CA GLU A 9 -2.74 6.90 -16.42
C GLU A 9 -1.59 5.93 -16.69
N THR A 10 -1.87 4.64 -16.87
CA THR A 10 -0.85 3.64 -17.26
C THR A 10 -0.21 3.97 -18.61
N ILE A 11 -1.01 4.38 -19.60
CA ILE A 11 -0.49 4.82 -20.91
C ILE A 11 0.43 6.03 -20.76
N TRP A 12 0.01 7.02 -19.96
CA TRP A 12 0.81 8.22 -19.73
C TRP A 12 2.12 7.92 -18.99
N LEU A 13 2.07 7.13 -17.91
CA LEU A 13 3.27 6.71 -17.16
C LEU A 13 4.22 5.87 -18.03
N THR A 14 3.69 5.04 -18.93
CA THR A 14 4.51 4.31 -19.92
C THR A 14 5.27 5.28 -20.82
N LYS A 15 4.64 6.36 -21.28
CA LYS A 15 5.31 7.42 -22.05
C LYS A 15 6.35 8.18 -21.21
N MET A 16 6.08 8.39 -19.92
CA MET A 16 7.05 9.00 -19.01
C MET A 16 8.28 8.11 -18.85
N ASN A 17 8.11 6.79 -18.73
CA ASN A 17 9.25 5.86 -18.71
C ASN A 17 10.05 5.92 -20.02
N ALA A 18 9.38 5.93 -21.18
CA ALA A 18 10.08 6.04 -22.45
C ALA A 18 10.96 7.30 -22.53
N LYS A 19 10.46 8.43 -22.00
CA LYS A 19 11.13 9.74 -22.02
C LYS A 19 12.20 9.91 -20.93
N TYR A 20 11.89 9.52 -19.70
CA TYR A 20 12.67 9.85 -18.50
C TYR A 20 13.26 8.62 -17.78
N LYS A 21 13.01 7.42 -18.31
CA LYS A 21 13.39 6.11 -17.72
C LYS A 21 12.74 5.81 -16.36
N MET A 22 11.72 6.58 -15.98
CA MET A 22 10.89 6.40 -14.78
C MET A 22 9.40 6.54 -15.11
N PRO A 23 8.49 5.80 -14.47
CA PRO A 23 8.74 4.83 -13.38
C PRO A 23 9.19 3.45 -13.86
N ASN A 24 9.69 2.61 -12.96
CA ASN A 24 10.08 1.20 -13.26
C ASN A 24 8.93 0.19 -13.07
N ALA A 25 7.85 0.61 -12.40
CA ALA A 25 6.62 -0.16 -12.25
C ALA A 25 5.43 0.80 -12.08
N ILE A 26 4.24 0.34 -12.45
CA ILE A 26 2.99 1.07 -12.41
C ILE A 26 1.98 0.23 -11.64
N VAL A 27 1.39 0.84 -10.61
CA VAL A 27 0.19 0.35 -9.95
C VAL A 27 -0.99 1.16 -10.48
N GLY A 28 -1.81 0.53 -11.31
CA GLY A 28 -2.93 1.19 -11.97
C GLY A 28 -4.23 1.07 -11.20
N HIS A 29 -5.24 1.84 -11.61
CA HIS A 29 -6.58 1.72 -11.06
C HIS A 29 -7.43 0.76 -11.89
N VAL A 30 -8.21 -0.09 -11.22
CA VAL A 30 -9.24 -0.96 -11.81
C VAL A 30 -10.46 -0.99 -10.88
N TRP A 31 -11.67 -0.83 -11.41
CA TRP A 31 -12.91 -1.05 -10.67
C TRP A 31 -13.20 -2.55 -10.59
N LEU A 32 -12.83 -3.16 -9.46
CA LEU A 32 -12.84 -4.61 -9.30
C LEU A 32 -14.25 -5.23 -9.29
N ALA A 33 -15.25 -4.46 -8.86
CA ALA A 33 -16.65 -4.91 -8.81
C ALA A 33 -17.41 -4.73 -10.13
N GLU A 34 -16.81 -4.06 -11.13
CA GLU A 34 -17.47 -3.79 -12.40
C GLU A 34 -17.40 -4.99 -13.34
N LYS A 35 -18.45 -5.17 -14.15
CA LYS A 35 -18.54 -6.30 -15.10
C LYS A 35 -17.41 -6.31 -16.13
N ASN A 36 -16.82 -5.16 -16.42
CA ASN A 36 -15.72 -5.02 -17.37
C ASN A 36 -14.33 -5.04 -16.70
N CYS A 37 -14.23 -5.44 -15.42
CA CYS A 37 -12.96 -5.53 -14.68
C CYS A 37 -11.87 -6.26 -15.49
N GLU A 38 -12.19 -7.45 -16.01
CA GLU A 38 -11.24 -8.27 -16.77
C GLU A 38 -10.81 -7.62 -18.10
N GLU A 39 -11.74 -7.02 -18.84
CA GLU A 39 -11.42 -6.26 -20.07
C GLU A 39 -10.42 -5.14 -19.78
N VAL A 40 -10.61 -4.43 -18.66
CA VAL A 40 -9.72 -3.34 -18.23
C VAL A 40 -8.35 -3.88 -17.81
N LEU A 41 -8.30 -5.02 -17.10
CA LEU A 41 -7.04 -5.70 -16.76
C LEU A 41 -6.26 -6.09 -18.01
N ILE A 42 -6.91 -6.72 -19.00
CA ILE A 42 -6.31 -7.08 -20.29
C ILE A 42 -5.71 -5.85 -20.98
N ARG A 43 -6.42 -4.72 -20.96
CA ARG A 43 -5.94 -3.48 -21.56
C ARG A 43 -4.72 -2.90 -20.83
N HIS A 44 -4.70 -2.92 -19.50
CA HIS A 44 -3.52 -2.53 -18.73
C HIS A 44 -2.33 -3.47 -19.00
N ASN A 45 -2.57 -4.78 -19.10
CA ASN A 45 -1.52 -5.79 -19.24
C ASN A 45 -0.78 -5.73 -20.60
N LYS A 46 -1.27 -4.92 -21.55
CA LYS A 46 -0.51 -4.54 -22.76
C LYS A 46 0.71 -3.66 -22.46
N HIS A 47 0.82 -3.14 -21.24
CA HIS A 47 1.93 -2.31 -20.79
C HIS A 47 2.80 -3.08 -19.79
N ALA A 48 4.03 -3.42 -20.19
CA ALA A 48 4.93 -4.26 -19.39
C ALA A 48 5.27 -3.70 -17.98
N LEU A 49 5.16 -2.39 -17.80
CA LEU A 49 5.37 -1.72 -16.51
C LEU A 49 4.19 -1.89 -15.55
N PHE A 50 3.03 -2.36 -15.99
CA PHE A 50 1.88 -2.59 -15.13
C PHE A 50 2.12 -3.84 -14.26
N ARG A 51 2.19 -3.64 -12.94
CA ARG A 51 2.60 -4.67 -11.98
C ARG A 51 1.60 -4.91 -10.85
N GLY A 52 0.62 -4.03 -10.70
CA GLY A 52 -0.39 -4.17 -9.67
C GLY A 52 -1.58 -3.25 -9.83
N VAL A 53 -2.59 -3.48 -9.00
CA VAL A 53 -3.84 -2.75 -8.98
C VAL A 53 -4.02 -2.07 -7.63
N ARG A 54 -4.51 -0.82 -7.66
CA ARG A 54 -5.06 -0.14 -6.50
C ARG A 54 -6.52 0.23 -6.74
N SER A 55 -7.40 -0.40 -5.98
CA SER A 55 -8.84 -0.13 -5.98
C SER A 55 -9.30 0.03 -4.53
N LYS A 56 -9.60 1.25 -4.12
CA LYS A 56 -9.94 1.54 -2.73
C LYS A 56 -11.37 1.03 -2.46
N PRO A 57 -11.59 0.11 -1.51
CA PRO A 57 -12.94 -0.23 -1.08
C PRO A 57 -13.57 0.93 -0.32
N LEU A 58 -14.90 0.89 -0.17
CA LEU A 58 -15.61 1.74 0.77
C LEU A 58 -15.19 1.40 2.20
N THR A 59 -14.90 2.44 2.99
CA THR A 59 -14.46 2.34 4.38
C THR A 59 -15.29 3.31 5.21
N SER A 60 -15.50 2.99 6.49
CA SER A 60 -16.02 3.96 7.44
C SER A 60 -15.01 5.08 7.71
N SER A 61 -15.47 6.20 8.28
CA SER A 61 -14.62 7.37 8.57
C SER A 61 -13.93 7.26 9.93
N HIS A 62 -14.58 6.62 10.90
CA HIS A 62 -14.10 6.41 12.25
C HIS A 62 -14.18 4.92 12.64
N PRO A 63 -13.38 4.48 13.63
CA PRO A 63 -13.39 3.09 14.10
C PRO A 63 -14.72 2.65 14.73
N ASP A 64 -15.51 3.58 15.25
CA ASP A 64 -16.78 3.31 15.94
C ASP A 64 -18.01 3.41 15.00
N ASP A 65 -17.80 3.80 13.73
CA ASP A 65 -18.85 3.86 12.72
C ASP A 65 -19.26 2.46 12.24
N GLU A 66 -20.46 2.31 11.68
CA GLU A 66 -20.86 1.06 11.03
C GLU A 66 -20.01 0.79 9.77
N PHE A 67 -19.55 -0.45 9.63
CA PHE A 67 -18.72 -0.87 8.51
C PHE A 67 -19.59 -1.07 7.26
N PRO A 68 -19.19 -0.55 6.08
CA PRO A 68 -19.92 -0.79 4.84
C PRO A 68 -19.97 -2.29 4.51
N LYS A 69 -21.15 -2.81 4.18
CA LYS A 69 -21.34 -4.23 3.78
C LYS A 69 -21.84 -4.41 2.34
N GLY A 70 -22.16 -3.30 1.67
CA GLY A 70 -22.77 -3.28 0.34
C GLY A 70 -21.78 -3.17 -0.82
N PRO A 71 -22.26 -2.85 -2.03
CA PRO A 71 -21.43 -2.68 -3.22
C PRO A 71 -20.22 -1.78 -3.00
N GLY A 72 -19.05 -2.22 -3.43
CA GLY A 72 -17.78 -1.51 -3.28
C GLY A 72 -17.10 -1.63 -1.90
N SER A 73 -17.71 -2.29 -0.92
CA SER A 73 -17.04 -2.64 0.36
C SER A 73 -16.15 -3.88 0.22
N MET A 74 -15.39 -4.25 1.26
CA MET A 74 -14.63 -5.51 1.23
C MET A 74 -15.52 -6.75 1.41
N HIS A 75 -16.77 -6.57 1.85
CA HIS A 75 -17.80 -7.62 1.87
C HIS A 75 -18.48 -7.83 0.51
N ASP A 76 -18.28 -6.94 -0.47
CA ASP A 76 -18.85 -7.08 -1.80
C ASP A 76 -18.25 -8.29 -2.55
N GLY A 77 -19.10 -9.26 -2.87
CA GLY A 77 -18.70 -10.44 -3.63
C GLY A 77 -18.11 -10.12 -5.01
N ALA A 78 -18.62 -9.09 -5.70
CA ALA A 78 -18.07 -8.68 -6.99
C ALA A 78 -16.65 -8.11 -6.84
N TRP A 79 -16.42 -7.31 -5.78
CA TRP A 79 -15.09 -6.78 -5.47
C TRP A 79 -14.10 -7.89 -5.11
N LYS A 80 -14.51 -8.87 -4.29
CA LYS A 80 -13.68 -10.04 -3.94
C LYS A 80 -13.36 -10.90 -5.17
N ASN A 81 -14.31 -11.12 -6.07
CA ASN A 81 -14.08 -11.82 -7.34
C ASN A 81 -13.07 -11.07 -8.23
N GLY A 82 -13.16 -9.73 -8.28
CA GLY A 82 -12.17 -8.93 -8.99
C GLY A 82 -10.76 -9.03 -8.40
N LEU A 83 -10.62 -9.17 -7.08
CA LEU A 83 -9.33 -9.45 -6.46
C LEU A 83 -8.80 -10.84 -6.79
N SER A 84 -9.67 -11.85 -6.80
CA SER A 84 -9.24 -13.26 -6.94
C SER A 84 -8.64 -13.57 -8.30
N ILE A 85 -8.96 -12.80 -9.35
CA ILE A 85 -8.40 -12.98 -10.69
C ILE A 85 -7.04 -12.30 -10.89
N LEU A 86 -6.63 -11.36 -10.03
CA LEU A 86 -5.35 -10.64 -10.20
C LEU A 86 -4.10 -11.54 -10.30
N PRO A 87 -3.99 -12.66 -9.55
CA PRO A 87 -2.85 -13.58 -9.67
C PRO A 87 -2.72 -14.20 -11.07
N GLU A 88 -3.84 -14.44 -11.78
CA GLU A 88 -3.84 -15.00 -13.15
C GLU A 88 -3.14 -14.06 -14.15
N TYR A 89 -3.17 -12.75 -13.86
CA TYR A 89 -2.49 -11.70 -14.62
C TYR A 89 -1.10 -11.36 -14.05
N ASN A 90 -0.62 -12.10 -13.04
CA ASN A 90 0.63 -11.84 -12.34
C ASN A 90 0.67 -10.43 -11.71
N LEU A 91 -0.47 -9.94 -11.19
CA LEU A 91 -0.62 -8.60 -10.61
C LEU A 91 -0.71 -8.65 -9.08
N SER A 92 -0.11 -7.66 -8.42
CA SER A 92 -0.29 -7.43 -6.98
C SER A 92 -1.49 -6.55 -6.67
N PHE A 93 -1.91 -6.52 -5.40
CA PHE A 93 -2.91 -5.58 -4.91
C PHE A 93 -2.35 -4.61 -3.87
N ASP A 94 -2.58 -3.32 -4.08
CA ASP A 94 -2.20 -2.25 -3.17
C ASP A 94 -3.39 -1.89 -2.27
N LEU A 95 -3.47 -2.53 -1.10
CA LEU A 95 -4.55 -2.33 -0.12
C LEU A 95 -4.40 -0.96 0.56
N ARG A 96 -5.44 -0.12 0.48
CA ARG A 96 -5.48 1.18 1.16
C ARG A 96 -6.74 1.31 2.00
N VAL A 97 -6.65 0.94 3.27
CA VAL A 97 -7.72 1.06 4.28
C VAL A 97 -7.13 1.53 5.62
N PRO A 98 -7.89 2.25 6.46
CA PRO A 98 -7.45 2.63 7.80
C PRO A 98 -7.38 1.42 8.73
N TYR A 99 -6.63 1.52 9.84
CA TYR A 99 -6.30 0.35 10.66
C TYR A 99 -7.52 -0.42 11.19
N TRP A 100 -8.64 0.26 11.46
CA TRP A 100 -9.86 -0.41 11.96
C TRP A 100 -10.48 -1.39 10.95
N HIS A 101 -10.17 -1.25 9.66
CA HIS A 101 -10.57 -2.21 8.63
C HIS A 101 -9.56 -3.35 8.40
N LEU A 102 -8.42 -3.39 9.10
CA LEU A 102 -7.41 -4.44 8.88
C LEU A 102 -7.86 -5.83 9.34
N TYR A 103 -8.81 -5.91 10.28
CA TYR A 103 -9.44 -7.17 10.66
C TYR A 103 -10.29 -7.74 9.50
N GLU A 104 -11.14 -6.90 8.90
CA GLU A 104 -11.94 -7.25 7.71
C GLU A 104 -11.04 -7.59 6.52
N ALA A 105 -9.98 -6.80 6.30
CA ALA A 105 -9.02 -7.06 5.24
C ALA A 105 -8.28 -8.40 5.45
N ALA A 106 -7.88 -8.73 6.68
CA ALA A 106 -7.21 -9.99 6.98
C ALA A 106 -8.11 -11.20 6.70
N GLN A 107 -9.41 -11.10 7.03
CA GLN A 107 -10.39 -12.14 6.69
C GLN A 107 -10.43 -12.37 5.18
N VAL A 108 -10.64 -11.31 4.39
CA VAL A 108 -10.71 -11.42 2.92
C VAL A 108 -9.39 -11.93 2.32
N ILE A 109 -8.24 -11.43 2.79
CA ILE A 109 -6.95 -11.80 2.22
C ILE A 109 -6.53 -13.22 2.59
N SER A 110 -6.98 -13.73 3.75
CA SER A 110 -6.73 -15.12 4.15
C SER A 110 -7.36 -16.14 3.19
N GLU A 111 -8.46 -15.77 2.53
CA GLU A 111 -9.10 -16.58 1.48
C GLU A 111 -8.36 -16.50 0.13
N LEU A 112 -7.45 -15.52 -0.04
CA LEU A 112 -6.77 -15.20 -1.29
C LEU A 112 -5.24 -15.36 -1.17
N SER A 113 -4.78 -16.53 -0.70
CA SER A 113 -3.36 -16.79 -0.41
C SER A 113 -2.40 -16.61 -1.59
N GLN A 114 -2.88 -16.75 -2.83
CA GLN A 114 -2.09 -16.54 -4.06
C GLN A 114 -1.93 -15.05 -4.42
N LEU A 115 -2.77 -14.18 -3.86
CA LEU A 115 -2.70 -12.74 -4.13
C LEU A 115 -1.58 -12.10 -3.32
N SER A 116 -0.60 -11.53 -4.02
CA SER A 116 0.40 -10.67 -3.37
C SER A 116 -0.24 -9.33 -3.01
N VAL A 117 -0.27 -9.01 -1.72
CA VAL A 117 -0.88 -7.77 -1.20
C VAL A 117 0.18 -6.90 -0.56
N VAL A 118 0.09 -5.59 -0.74
CA VAL A 118 0.85 -4.63 0.05
C VAL A 118 -0.10 -3.65 0.74
N LEU A 119 0.02 -3.57 2.07
CA LEU A 119 -0.67 -2.59 2.87
C LEU A 119 -0.01 -1.22 2.67
N ASN A 120 -0.79 -0.25 2.19
CA ASN A 120 -0.33 1.12 2.04
C ASN A 120 -0.26 1.86 3.37
N HIS A 121 0.56 2.92 3.39
CA HIS A 121 0.45 4.02 4.35
C HIS A 121 0.58 3.61 5.81
N THR A 122 1.37 2.57 6.08
CA THR A 122 1.64 2.09 7.45
C THR A 122 0.35 1.75 8.21
N GLY A 123 -0.76 1.43 7.51
CA GLY A 123 -2.06 1.23 8.15
C GLY A 123 -2.69 2.51 8.75
N PHE A 124 -2.22 3.69 8.36
CA PHE A 124 -2.72 5.00 8.81
C PHE A 124 -2.76 5.18 10.34
N PRO A 125 -1.59 5.23 10.99
CA PRO A 125 -1.49 5.41 12.45
C PRO A 125 -1.74 6.87 12.86
N TRP A 126 -2.91 7.42 12.53
CA TRP A 126 -3.23 8.84 12.70
C TRP A 126 -3.40 9.26 14.16
N ASP A 127 -4.03 8.41 14.97
CA ASP A 127 -4.13 8.64 16.41
C ASP A 127 -2.83 8.21 17.09
N ARG A 128 -2.00 9.20 17.43
CA ARG A 128 -0.71 9.02 18.12
C ARG A 128 -0.83 8.87 19.64
N SER A 129 -2.04 8.87 20.21
CA SER A 129 -2.21 8.60 21.64
C SER A 129 -1.81 7.15 21.97
N PRO A 130 -1.48 6.84 23.25
CA PRO A 130 -1.20 5.47 23.66
C PRO A 130 -2.32 4.48 23.30
N LYS A 131 -3.59 4.91 23.40
CA LYS A 131 -4.75 4.11 23.02
C LYS A 131 -4.81 3.89 21.51
N GLY A 132 -4.66 4.94 20.71
CA GLY A 132 -4.68 4.88 19.25
C GLY A 132 -3.59 4.00 18.68
N LEU A 133 -2.34 4.20 19.13
CA LEU A 133 -1.21 3.38 18.71
C LEU A 133 -1.35 1.93 19.19
N SER A 134 -1.92 1.67 20.37
CA SER A 134 -2.22 0.31 20.81
C SER A 134 -3.23 -0.37 19.86
N ALA A 135 -4.32 0.31 19.52
CA ALA A 135 -5.33 -0.22 18.58
C ALA A 135 -4.74 -0.46 17.18
N TRP A 136 -3.94 0.48 16.67
CA TRP A 136 -3.20 0.34 15.42
C TRP A 136 -2.25 -0.86 15.44
N ARG A 137 -1.43 -1.02 16.49
CA ARG A 137 -0.51 -2.18 16.62
C ARG A 137 -1.25 -3.51 16.60
N HIS A 138 -2.39 -3.61 17.30
CA HIS A 138 -3.20 -4.85 17.28
C HIS A 138 -3.71 -5.16 15.87
N ALA A 139 -4.27 -4.17 15.18
CA ALA A 139 -4.77 -4.33 13.82
C ALA A 139 -3.65 -4.70 12.82
N MET A 140 -2.49 -4.06 12.94
CA MET A 140 -1.29 -4.37 12.16
C MET A 140 -0.80 -5.80 12.40
N LYS A 141 -0.77 -6.25 13.66
CA LYS A 141 -0.41 -7.64 14.00
C LYS A 141 -1.35 -8.65 13.35
N VAL A 142 -2.65 -8.38 13.32
CA VAL A 142 -3.64 -9.27 12.69
C VAL A 142 -3.38 -9.42 11.20
N ILE A 143 -3.29 -8.32 10.45
CA ILE A 143 -3.05 -8.41 9.00
C ILE A 143 -1.65 -8.97 8.68
N SER A 144 -0.66 -8.76 9.55
CA SER A 144 0.68 -9.32 9.36
C SER A 144 0.74 -10.85 9.43
N GLN A 145 -0.28 -11.50 10.00
CA GLN A 145 -0.41 -12.97 10.01
C GLN A 145 -0.66 -13.54 8.61
N CYS A 146 -1.14 -12.73 7.67
CA CYS A 146 -1.23 -13.13 6.27
C CYS A 146 0.17 -13.08 5.64
N PRO A 147 0.78 -14.23 5.27
CA PRO A 147 2.17 -14.27 4.80
C PRO A 147 2.35 -13.60 3.43
N ASN A 148 1.27 -13.51 2.65
CA ASN A 148 1.19 -12.84 1.35
C ASN A 148 1.02 -11.31 1.46
N VAL A 149 1.00 -10.73 2.66
CA VAL A 149 0.92 -9.28 2.88
C VAL A 149 2.30 -8.69 3.20
N SER A 150 2.71 -7.71 2.39
CA SER A 150 3.83 -6.80 2.64
C SER A 150 3.35 -5.44 3.13
N LEU A 151 4.26 -4.58 3.58
CA LEU A 151 3.95 -3.27 4.12
C LEU A 151 4.72 -2.15 3.41
N LYS A 152 4.01 -1.08 3.02
CA LYS A 152 4.63 0.22 2.69
C LYS A 152 4.67 1.12 3.91
N ILE A 153 5.88 1.41 4.38
CA ILE A 153 6.18 2.44 5.38
C ILE A 153 6.10 3.80 4.68
N SER A 154 4.94 4.44 4.79
CA SER A 154 4.59 5.68 4.11
C SER A 154 3.46 6.41 4.83
N GLU A 155 3.15 7.64 4.40
CA GLU A 155 2.07 8.48 4.95
C GLU A 155 2.11 8.61 6.48
N LEU A 156 3.24 9.13 6.94
CA LEU A 156 3.54 9.32 8.35
C LEU A 156 3.26 10.76 8.84
N GLY A 157 2.85 11.65 7.93
CA GLY A 157 2.45 13.01 8.27
C GLY A 157 1.06 13.05 8.94
N LEU A 158 0.92 13.93 9.92
CA LEU A 158 -0.34 14.15 10.65
C LEU A 158 -0.97 15.48 10.22
N LYS A 159 -2.30 15.57 10.32
CA LYS A 159 -3.02 16.77 9.87
C LYS A 159 -2.68 18.01 10.70
N ASP A 160 -2.54 17.83 11.99
CA ASP A 160 -2.48 18.93 12.98
C ASP A 160 -1.18 18.88 13.80
N ALA A 161 -0.12 18.29 13.25
CA ALA A 161 1.19 18.23 13.89
C ALA A 161 2.33 18.26 12.85
N GLU A 162 3.49 18.75 13.28
CA GLU A 162 4.71 18.73 12.47
C GLU A 162 5.21 17.30 12.24
N TRP A 163 5.86 17.08 11.10
CA TRP A 163 6.57 15.84 10.86
C TRP A 163 7.94 15.90 11.56
N THR A 164 8.16 15.00 12.51
CA THR A 164 9.45 14.86 13.21
C THR A 164 9.90 13.41 13.22
N ILE A 165 11.21 13.20 13.39
CA ILE A 165 11.79 11.88 13.55
C ILE A 165 11.22 11.19 14.79
N ASP A 166 11.19 11.89 15.93
CA ASP A 166 10.73 11.32 17.21
C ASP A 166 9.26 10.88 17.17
N SER A 167 8.38 11.65 16.52
CA SER A 167 6.95 11.31 16.39
C SER A 167 6.72 10.05 15.53
N ASN A 168 7.67 9.70 14.68
CA ASN A 168 7.54 8.60 13.72
C ASN A 168 8.44 7.41 14.02
N ARG A 169 9.48 7.57 14.85
CA ARG A 169 10.48 6.54 15.17
C ARG A 169 9.81 5.25 15.61
N ASP A 170 9.08 5.28 16.71
CA ASP A 170 8.49 4.06 17.28
C ASP A 170 7.47 3.43 16.34
N VAL A 171 6.72 4.23 15.59
CA VAL A 171 5.73 3.73 14.62
C VAL A 171 6.40 2.98 13.49
N ILE A 172 7.54 3.47 12.99
CA ILE A 172 8.32 2.81 11.95
C ILE A 172 8.94 1.52 12.49
N LEU A 173 9.52 1.56 13.70
CA LEU A 173 10.16 0.40 14.31
C LEU A 173 9.12 -0.69 14.64
N ASP A 174 8.00 -0.33 15.26
CA ASP A 174 6.88 -1.24 15.52
C ASP A 174 6.37 -1.89 14.23
N ALA A 175 6.25 -1.11 13.15
CA ALA A 175 5.79 -1.64 11.87
C ALA A 175 6.78 -2.67 11.29
N ILE A 176 8.09 -2.42 11.42
CA ILE A 176 9.14 -3.36 11.01
C ILE A 176 9.14 -4.60 11.90
N ASP A 177 8.99 -4.44 13.22
CA ASP A 177 8.95 -5.56 14.17
C ASP A 177 7.73 -6.46 13.93
N ILE A 178 6.57 -5.86 13.62
CA ILE A 178 5.33 -6.60 13.34
C ILE A 178 5.41 -7.38 12.03
N PHE A 179 5.88 -6.77 10.95
CA PHE A 179 5.91 -7.41 9.63
C PHE A 179 7.18 -8.23 9.37
N GLY A 180 8.27 -7.91 10.06
CA GLY A 180 9.62 -8.35 9.73
C GLY A 180 10.19 -7.55 8.56
N VAL A 181 11.48 -7.21 8.64
CA VAL A 181 12.17 -6.37 7.66
C VAL A 181 12.07 -6.87 6.22
N ASN A 182 11.94 -8.17 6.00
CA ASN A 182 11.79 -8.78 4.68
C ASN A 182 10.46 -8.45 3.98
N ARG A 183 9.47 -7.90 4.69
CA ARG A 183 8.16 -7.52 4.13
C ARG A 183 7.90 -6.02 4.13
N CYS A 184 8.84 -5.22 4.62
CA CYS A 184 8.69 -3.76 4.70
C CYS A 184 9.39 -3.06 3.54
N MET A 185 8.73 -2.08 2.93
CA MET A 185 9.31 -1.22 1.91
C MET A 185 9.01 0.25 2.22
N TRP A 186 9.99 1.13 2.08
CA TRP A 186 9.76 2.57 2.20
C TRP A 186 9.02 3.10 0.97
N ALA A 187 8.08 4.02 1.18
CA ALA A 187 7.49 4.80 0.12
C ALA A 187 7.26 6.24 0.59
N SER A 188 7.60 7.21 -0.26
CA SER A 188 7.54 8.62 0.13
C SER A 188 6.11 9.17 0.19
N ASN A 189 5.18 8.62 -0.61
CA ASN A 189 3.85 9.19 -0.88
C ASN A 189 3.89 10.59 -1.52
N PHE A 190 4.97 10.94 -2.21
CA PHE A 190 5.05 12.20 -2.93
C PHE A 190 4.13 12.22 -4.17
N PRO A 191 3.54 13.37 -4.51
CA PRO A 191 3.74 14.68 -3.87
C PRO A 191 2.87 14.97 -2.65
N VAL A 192 1.94 14.08 -2.26
CA VAL A 192 0.97 14.32 -1.17
C VAL A 192 1.67 14.55 0.18
N ALA A 193 2.71 13.77 0.49
CA ALA A 193 3.51 13.97 1.70
C ALA A 193 4.15 15.37 1.80
N GLY A 194 4.34 16.05 0.67
CA GLY A 194 4.84 17.44 0.58
C GLY A 194 3.99 18.46 1.32
N LEU A 195 2.74 18.13 1.66
CA LEU A 195 1.89 18.94 2.53
C LEU A 195 2.40 19.01 3.98
N ARG A 196 3.29 18.08 4.38
CA ARG A 196 3.74 17.90 5.78
C ARG A 196 5.25 17.86 5.94
N VAL A 197 5.97 17.33 4.96
CA VAL A 197 7.43 17.12 5.04
C VAL A 197 8.03 17.20 3.65
N SER A 198 9.27 17.70 3.54
CA SER A 198 10.03 17.66 2.28
C SER A 198 10.48 16.23 1.95
N TYR A 199 10.75 15.94 0.68
CA TYR A 199 11.21 14.60 0.27
C TYR A 199 12.55 14.26 0.95
N GLU A 200 13.46 15.22 0.98
CA GLU A 200 14.77 15.10 1.60
C GLU A 200 14.66 14.85 3.11
N SER A 201 13.88 15.67 3.82
CA SER A 201 13.69 15.50 5.28
C SER A 201 13.08 14.14 5.62
N GLN A 202 12.12 13.67 4.81
CA GLN A 202 11.52 12.35 4.99
C GLN A 202 12.54 11.22 4.75
N LEU A 203 13.34 11.31 3.69
CA LEU A 203 14.36 10.31 3.36
C LEU A 203 15.46 10.26 4.43
N LEU A 204 16.02 11.41 4.81
CA LEU A 204 17.07 11.51 5.82
C LEU A 204 16.57 11.02 7.18
N GLY A 205 15.37 11.40 7.60
CA GLY A 205 14.83 10.92 8.87
C GLY A 205 14.54 9.41 8.88
N MET A 206 14.11 8.82 7.76
CA MET A 206 14.00 7.37 7.64
C MET A 206 15.36 6.67 7.75
N LEU A 207 16.41 7.21 7.11
CA LEU A 207 17.77 6.66 7.21
C LEU A 207 18.32 6.79 8.64
N GLU A 208 18.05 7.90 9.32
CA GLU A 208 18.44 8.09 10.71
C GLU A 208 17.75 7.09 11.63
N ILE A 209 16.44 6.90 11.49
CA ILE A 209 15.66 5.96 12.29
C ILE A 209 16.19 4.53 12.11
N LEU A 210 16.53 4.15 10.88
CA LEU A 210 16.99 2.80 10.54
C LEU A 210 18.52 2.61 10.66
N SER A 211 19.27 3.63 11.10
CA SER A 211 20.74 3.60 11.16
C SER A 211 21.33 2.51 12.06
N HIS A 212 20.53 1.99 13.00
CA HIS A 212 20.89 0.89 13.89
C HIS A 212 20.76 -0.50 13.24
N LEU A 213 20.09 -0.60 12.07
CA LEU A 213 19.95 -1.86 11.34
C LEU A 213 21.17 -2.14 10.46
N PRO A 214 21.49 -3.42 10.21
CA PRO A 214 22.52 -3.78 9.24
C PRO A 214 22.22 -3.23 7.84
N LYS A 215 23.27 -2.85 7.09
CA LYS A 215 23.12 -2.35 5.71
C LYS A 215 22.24 -3.23 4.80
N PRO A 216 22.32 -4.58 4.83
CA PRO A 216 21.43 -5.43 4.03
C PRO A 216 19.94 -5.25 4.36
N ASP A 217 19.62 -4.95 5.62
CA ASP A 217 18.24 -4.72 6.08
C ASP A 217 17.72 -3.35 5.65
N ILE A 218 18.58 -2.33 5.70
CA ILE A 218 18.28 -1.01 5.13
C ILE A 218 18.04 -1.15 3.61
N ASP A 219 18.86 -1.92 2.90
CA ASP A 219 18.68 -2.17 1.46
C ASP A 219 17.38 -2.92 1.13
N ARG A 220 16.95 -3.83 2.00
CA ARG A 220 15.64 -4.47 1.88
C ARG A 220 14.50 -3.45 1.93
N VAL A 221 14.52 -2.57 2.93
CA VAL A 221 13.49 -1.54 3.12
C VAL A 221 13.46 -0.54 1.97
N PHE A 222 14.62 -0.06 1.51
CA PHE A 222 14.66 1.01 0.50
C PHE A 222 14.64 0.51 -0.95
N LYS A 223 14.97 -0.75 -1.22
CA LYS A 223 15.17 -1.25 -2.60
C LYS A 223 14.65 -2.67 -2.82
N LEU A 224 15.21 -3.65 -2.13
CA LEU A 224 15.11 -5.05 -2.55
C LEU A 224 13.69 -5.63 -2.38
N ASN A 225 12.97 -5.23 -1.33
CA ASN A 225 11.60 -5.73 -1.12
C ASN A 225 10.63 -5.19 -2.16
N ALA A 226 10.73 -3.90 -2.50
CA ALA A 226 9.91 -3.30 -3.56
C ALA A 226 10.23 -3.94 -4.92
N ALA A 227 11.50 -4.16 -5.22
CA ALA A 227 11.91 -4.78 -6.47
C ALA A 227 11.37 -6.22 -6.61
N ARG A 228 11.50 -7.03 -5.55
CA ARG A 228 10.94 -8.38 -5.52
C ARG A 228 9.42 -8.38 -5.64
N PHE A 229 8.74 -7.55 -4.85
CA PHE A 229 7.26 -7.51 -4.80
C PHE A 229 6.66 -7.07 -6.14
N TYR A 230 7.20 -6.00 -6.74
CA TYR A 230 6.71 -5.43 -8.00
C TYR A 230 7.42 -5.96 -9.25
N LYS A 231 8.32 -6.93 -9.12
CA LYS A 231 9.02 -7.56 -10.26
C LYS A 231 9.75 -6.52 -11.10
N ILE A 232 10.54 -5.68 -10.41
CA ILE A 232 11.39 -4.64 -11.00
C ILE A 232 12.79 -5.21 -11.12
N ASP A 233 13.35 -5.13 -12.32
CA ASP A 233 14.76 -5.44 -12.57
C ASP A 233 15.63 -4.28 -12.05
N LEU A 234 16.61 -4.61 -11.20
CA LEU A 234 17.46 -3.65 -10.48
C LEU A 234 18.83 -3.42 -11.14
#